data_AF-A0A382XBJ6-F1
#
_entry.id   AF-A0A382XBJ6-F1
#
_cell.length_a   1.000
_cell.length_b   1.000
_cell.length_c   1.000
_cell.angle_alpha   90.00
_cell.angle_beta   90.00
_cell.angle_gamma   90.00
#
_symmetry.space_group_name_H-M   'P 1'
#
loop_
_entity.id
_entity.type
_entity.pdbx_description
1 polymer ?
#
loop_
_entity_poly.entity_id
_entity_poly.type
_entity_poly.pdbx_seq_one_letter_code
_entity_poly.pdbx_strand_id
1 'polypeptide(L)'
;MVSVFGSMFNDLEVHKTNAAGQVLQKIKVPLAYAPRQKVLARMAEQTQDPKLAMTLPRLSFEITSMEYDAQARVSKHKSYKKVVVGDTLQLSTLGAPAVYKVGFELNILASTQDEGLQLLEQILPMFQPEYTVTIKDIPDMDISTDTPIVLESVTLNDDYEGDLVTRRAIIY
;
A
#
# COMPACT_ATOMS: atom_id res chain seq x y z
N MET A 1 9.26 -6.83 -1.07
CA MET A 1 7.77 -6.83 -1.12
C MET A 1 7.14 -5.71 -0.29
N VAL A 2 7.30 -5.66 1.04
CA VAL A 2 6.69 -4.59 1.88
C VAL A 2 7.12 -3.17 1.45
N SER A 3 8.42 -2.98 1.19
CA SER A 3 8.95 -1.71 0.67
C SER A 3 8.44 -1.38 -0.73
N VAL A 4 8.28 -2.39 -1.59
CA VAL A 4 7.78 -2.24 -2.96
C VAL A 4 6.32 -1.78 -2.92
N PHE A 5 5.48 -2.48 -2.16
CA PHE A 5 4.08 -2.10 -1.97
C PHE A 5 3.98 -0.68 -1.39
N GLY A 6 4.73 -0.38 -0.32
CA GLY A 6 4.73 0.95 0.26
C GLY A 6 5.17 2.05 -0.72
N SER A 7 6.17 1.77 -1.57
CA SER A 7 6.65 2.75 -2.55
C SER A 7 5.62 3.12 -3.62
N MET A 8 4.66 2.23 -3.93
CA MET A 8 3.58 2.51 -4.88
C MET A 8 2.63 3.62 -4.40
N PHE A 9 2.50 3.79 -3.07
CA PHE A 9 1.55 4.74 -2.47
C PHE A 9 2.24 5.92 -1.77
N ASN A 10 3.54 6.11 -2.02
CA ASN A 10 4.35 7.11 -1.30
C ASN A 10 4.18 8.55 -1.82
N ASP A 11 3.48 8.75 -2.93
CA ASP A 11 3.34 10.07 -3.58
C ASP A 11 1.89 10.48 -3.84
N LEU A 12 1.00 10.11 -2.91
CA LEU A 12 -0.38 10.52 -2.92
C LEU A 12 -0.55 11.90 -2.25
N GLU A 13 -1.35 12.77 -2.87
CA GLU A 13 -1.61 14.12 -2.38
C GLU A 13 -3.11 14.45 -2.35
N VAL A 14 -3.50 15.34 -1.45
CA VAL A 14 -4.87 15.87 -1.35
C VAL A 14 -4.84 17.37 -1.60
N HIS A 15 -5.77 17.85 -2.40
CA HIS A 15 -5.91 19.26 -2.75
C HIS A 15 -7.08 19.86 -2.00
N LYS A 16 -6.80 20.93 -1.24
CA LYS A 16 -7.83 21.76 -0.64
C LYS A 16 -8.18 22.88 -1.61
N THR A 17 -9.42 22.92 -2.06
CA THR A 17 -9.92 23.95 -2.97
C THR A 17 -10.83 24.95 -2.25
N ASN A 18 -10.88 26.18 -2.75
CA ASN A 18 -11.87 27.17 -2.32
C ASN A 18 -13.22 26.95 -3.04
N ALA A 19 -14.27 27.67 -2.62
CA ALA A 19 -15.60 27.60 -3.26
C ALA A 19 -15.60 28.01 -4.75
N ALA A 20 -14.54 28.64 -5.25
CA ALA A 20 -14.35 29.01 -6.65
C ALA A 20 -13.50 27.98 -7.43
N GLY A 21 -13.17 26.83 -6.83
CA GLY A 21 -12.41 25.74 -7.46
C GLY A 21 -10.90 25.97 -7.55
N GLN A 22 -10.36 27.02 -6.93
CA GLN A 22 -8.91 27.26 -6.92
C GLN A 22 -8.24 26.44 -5.81
N VAL A 23 -7.12 25.80 -6.12
CA VAL A 23 -6.32 25.02 -5.16
C VAL A 23 -5.63 25.96 -4.17
N LEU A 24 -6.03 25.90 -2.91
CA LEU A 24 -5.46 26.65 -1.79
C LEU A 24 -4.21 25.98 -1.22
N GLN A 25 -4.26 24.66 -1.10
CA GLN A 25 -3.19 23.90 -0.47
C GLN A 25 -3.10 22.50 -1.06
N LYS A 26 -1.87 22.04 -1.28
CA LYS A 26 -1.56 20.64 -1.57
C LYS A 26 -0.95 20.00 -0.33
N ILE A 27 -1.51 18.88 0.09
CA ILE A 27 -1.09 18.14 1.29
C ILE A 27 -0.59 16.78 0.84
N LYS A 28 0.71 16.53 0.98
CA LYS A 28 1.28 15.20 0.75
C LYS A 28 0.87 14.28 1.89
N VAL A 29 0.32 13.12 1.55
CA VAL A 29 -0.25 12.19 2.54
C VAL A 29 0.83 11.25 3.05
N PRO A 30 1.08 11.20 4.38
CA PRO A 30 2.06 10.28 4.95
C PRO A 30 1.55 8.84 4.87
N LEU A 31 2.44 7.93 4.49
CA LEU A 31 2.23 6.48 4.49
C LEU A 31 3.05 5.83 5.61
N ALA A 32 2.46 4.89 6.35
CA ALA A 32 3.16 4.12 7.38
C ALA A 32 2.82 2.63 7.34
N TYR A 33 3.79 1.77 7.69
CA TYR A 33 3.51 0.37 7.96
C TYR A 33 3.01 0.22 9.40
N ALA A 34 1.70 0.01 9.56
CA ALA A 34 1.07 -0.11 10.87
C ALA A 34 -0.32 -0.76 10.75
N PRO A 35 -0.74 -1.59 11.73
CA PRO A 35 -2.09 -2.12 11.77
C PRO A 35 -3.15 -1.05 11.90
N ARG A 36 -4.31 -1.24 11.25
CA ARG A 36 -5.44 -0.28 11.34
C ARG A 36 -5.80 0.02 12.79
N GLN A 37 -5.93 -1.03 13.61
CA GLN A 37 -6.29 -0.91 15.02
C GLN A 37 -5.29 -0.06 15.82
N LYS A 38 -3.99 -0.16 15.51
CA LYS A 38 -2.93 0.59 16.19
C LYS A 38 -2.99 2.08 15.82
N VAL A 39 -3.30 2.38 14.56
CA VAL A 39 -3.48 3.76 14.10
C VAL A 39 -4.69 4.40 14.76
N LEU A 40 -5.82 3.68 14.82
CA LEU A 40 -7.05 4.15 15.48
C LEU A 40 -6.87 4.34 16.98
N ALA A 41 -6.25 3.38 17.68
CA ALA A 41 -5.97 3.49 19.11
C ALA A 41 -5.12 4.73 19.43
N ARG A 42 -4.09 4.98 18.61
CA ARG A 42 -3.25 6.17 18.76
C ARG A 42 -4.03 7.46 18.51
N MET A 43 -4.96 7.48 17.56
CA MET A 43 -5.84 8.63 17.33
C MET A 43 -6.80 8.89 18.50
N ALA A 44 -7.32 7.84 19.13
CA ALA A 44 -8.17 7.97 20.30
C ALA A 44 -7.41 8.47 21.56
N GLU A 45 -6.15 8.05 21.73
CA GLU A 45 -5.29 8.54 22.82
C GLU A 45 -4.94 10.03 22.68
N GLN A 46 -4.88 10.53 21.43
CA GLN A 46 -4.43 11.89 21.12
C GLN A 46 -5.40 12.99 21.49
N THR A 47 -6.64 12.67 21.83
CA THR A 47 -7.62 13.66 22.31
C THR A 47 -7.15 14.38 23.59
N GLN A 48 -6.11 13.85 24.27
CA GLN A 48 -5.59 14.41 25.53
C GLN A 48 -4.40 15.38 25.36
N ASP A 49 -3.58 15.29 24.31
CA ASP A 49 -2.45 16.21 24.06
C ASP A 49 -2.36 16.61 22.57
N PRO A 50 -2.68 17.88 22.21
CA PRO A 50 -2.67 18.38 20.83
C PRO A 50 -1.30 18.30 20.15
N LYS A 51 -0.19 18.26 20.90
CA LYS A 51 1.17 18.24 20.32
C LYS A 51 1.60 16.86 19.82
N LEU A 52 0.91 15.81 20.27
CA LEU A 52 1.15 14.42 19.89
C LEU A 52 0.12 13.89 18.88
N ALA A 53 -0.80 14.75 18.43
CA ALA A 53 -1.89 14.40 17.52
C ALA A 53 -1.37 13.96 16.14
N MET A 54 -1.90 12.84 15.65
CA MET A 54 -1.65 12.34 14.31
C MET A 54 -2.49 13.17 13.36
N THR A 55 -1.81 13.70 12.35
CA THR A 55 -2.45 14.47 11.29
C THR A 55 -3.15 13.53 10.31
N LEU A 56 -4.36 13.95 9.93
CA LEU A 56 -5.14 13.44 8.81
C LEU A 56 -5.03 14.42 7.62
N PRO A 57 -5.15 13.96 6.37
CA PRO A 57 -5.31 12.56 5.96
C PRO A 57 -4.02 11.75 6.11
N ARG A 58 -4.14 10.42 6.23
CA ARG A 58 -3.02 9.48 6.39
C ARG A 58 -3.34 8.13 5.78
N LEU A 59 -2.29 7.48 5.27
CA LEU A 59 -2.34 6.10 4.80
C LEU A 59 -1.59 5.18 5.76
N SER A 60 -2.12 3.98 5.95
CA SER A 60 -1.39 2.91 6.63
C SER A 60 -1.60 1.59 5.91
N PHE A 61 -0.62 0.71 5.96
CA PHE A 61 -0.77 -0.62 5.37
C PHE A 61 -0.14 -1.69 6.24
N GLU A 62 -0.66 -2.90 6.12
CA GLU A 62 -0.17 -4.08 6.83
C GLU A 62 -0.27 -5.34 5.98
N ILE A 63 0.50 -6.35 6.35
CA ILE A 63 0.32 -7.71 5.81
C ILE A 63 -0.82 -8.38 6.58
N THR A 64 -1.80 -8.90 5.86
CA THR A 64 -2.94 -9.64 6.43
C THR A 64 -2.75 -11.15 6.35
N SER A 65 -2.10 -11.65 5.29
CA SER A 65 -1.86 -13.08 5.10
C SER A 65 -0.55 -13.36 4.36
N MET A 66 -0.03 -14.56 4.55
CA MET A 66 1.09 -15.10 3.79
C MET A 66 0.86 -16.59 3.56
N GLU A 67 0.56 -16.93 2.31
CA GLU A 67 0.14 -18.27 1.93
C GLU A 67 1.07 -18.84 0.87
N TYR A 68 1.46 -20.10 1.03
CA TYR A 68 2.30 -20.78 0.05
C TYR A 68 1.50 -21.09 -1.22
N ASP A 69 2.03 -20.69 -2.38
CA ASP A 69 1.42 -21.02 -3.67
C ASP A 69 1.98 -22.33 -4.23
N ALA A 70 1.24 -23.42 -4.02
CA ALA A 70 1.61 -24.74 -4.54
C ALA A 70 1.50 -24.86 -6.07
N GLN A 71 0.70 -24.01 -6.72
CA GLN A 71 0.48 -24.03 -8.18
C GLN A 71 1.57 -23.25 -8.93
N ALA A 72 2.06 -22.17 -8.34
CA ALA A 72 3.21 -21.41 -8.86
C ALA A 72 4.57 -22.10 -8.59
N ARG A 73 4.56 -23.34 -8.10
CA ARG A 73 5.76 -24.10 -7.77
C ARG A 73 6.57 -24.42 -9.04
N VAL A 74 7.71 -23.76 -9.16
CA VAL A 74 8.76 -24.18 -10.09
C VAL A 74 9.37 -25.49 -9.57
N SER A 75 9.67 -26.45 -10.46
CA SER A 75 10.31 -27.72 -10.06
C SER A 75 11.56 -27.44 -9.22
N LYS A 76 11.70 -28.08 -8.06
CA LYS A 76 12.84 -27.95 -7.12
C LYS A 76 14.20 -28.26 -7.78
N HIS A 77 14.19 -28.88 -8.95
CA HIS A 77 15.38 -29.22 -9.74
C HIS A 77 15.81 -28.11 -10.71
N LYS A 78 15.03 -27.02 -10.86
CA LYS A 78 15.45 -25.85 -11.62
C LYS A 78 16.37 -24.99 -10.76
N SER A 79 17.54 -24.68 -11.28
CA SER A 79 18.53 -23.79 -10.66
C SER A 79 18.85 -22.64 -11.61
N TYR A 80 18.86 -21.41 -11.10
CA TYR A 80 19.40 -20.26 -11.82
C TYR A 80 20.93 -20.33 -11.75
N LYS A 81 21.59 -20.20 -12.91
CA LYS A 81 23.04 -20.31 -13.04
C LYS A 81 23.59 -19.04 -13.66
N LYS A 82 24.56 -18.39 -13.00
CA LYS A 82 25.30 -17.24 -13.56
C LYS A 82 26.79 -17.52 -13.52
N VAL A 83 27.47 -17.26 -14.63
CA VAL A 83 28.94 -17.33 -14.74
C VAL A 83 29.52 -16.10 -14.05
N VAL A 84 30.51 -16.29 -13.18
CA VAL A 84 31.19 -15.19 -12.50
C VAL A 84 32.06 -14.45 -13.52
N VAL A 85 31.90 -13.12 -13.61
CA VAL A 85 32.68 -12.29 -14.55
C VAL A 85 34.14 -12.29 -14.09
N GLY A 86 35.04 -12.86 -14.91
CA GLY A 86 36.47 -12.96 -14.63
C GLY A 86 36.98 -14.35 -14.21
N ASP A 87 36.08 -15.32 -13.97
CA ASP A 87 36.44 -16.71 -13.69
C ASP A 87 35.44 -17.67 -14.37
N THR A 88 35.86 -18.31 -15.45
CA THR A 88 35.03 -19.27 -16.21
C THR A 88 34.84 -20.62 -15.51
N LEU A 89 35.54 -20.87 -14.39
CA LEU A 89 35.46 -22.12 -13.62
C LEU A 89 34.50 -22.02 -12.44
N GLN A 90 34.05 -20.81 -12.07
CA GLN A 90 33.11 -20.60 -10.96
C GLN A 90 31.71 -20.25 -11.46
N LEU A 91 30.74 -21.06 -11.02
CA LEU A 91 29.34 -20.96 -11.38
C LEU A 91 28.53 -20.64 -10.11
N SER A 92 27.84 -19.50 -10.08
CA SER A 92 26.90 -19.20 -9.01
C SER A 92 25.57 -19.90 -9.31
N THR A 93 25.12 -20.76 -8.39
CA THR A 93 23.85 -21.51 -8.52
C THR A 93 22.88 -21.14 -7.42
N LEU A 94 21.66 -20.77 -7.80
CA LEU A 94 20.55 -20.53 -6.89
C LEU A 94 19.42 -21.52 -7.17
N GLY A 95 18.91 -22.18 -6.13
CA GLY A 95 17.72 -23.03 -6.23
C GLY A 95 16.47 -22.20 -6.54
N ALA A 96 15.49 -22.79 -7.21
CA ALA A 96 14.22 -22.10 -7.45
C ALA A 96 13.55 -21.67 -6.13
N PRO A 97 13.17 -20.38 -5.99
CA PRO A 97 12.56 -19.88 -4.76
C PRO A 97 11.16 -20.45 -4.56
N ALA A 98 10.73 -20.53 -3.30
CA ALA A 98 9.34 -20.81 -2.96
C ALA A 98 8.48 -19.56 -3.23
N VAL A 99 7.32 -19.76 -3.85
CA VAL A 99 6.40 -18.67 -4.19
C VAL A 99 5.32 -18.57 -3.11
N TYR A 100 5.06 -17.36 -2.64
CA TYR A 100 4.03 -17.05 -1.65
C TYR A 100 3.08 -15.99 -2.20
N LYS A 101 1.79 -16.12 -1.90
CA LYS A 101 0.80 -15.05 -2.00
C LYS A 101 0.78 -14.28 -0.69
N VAL A 102 0.90 -12.96 -0.77
CA VAL A 102 0.91 -12.09 0.39
C VAL A 102 -0.30 -11.17 0.30
N GLY A 103 -1.19 -11.25 1.28
CA GLY A 103 -2.32 -10.33 1.42
C GLY A 103 -1.85 -9.02 2.06
N PHE A 104 -2.25 -7.90 1.48
CA PHE A 104 -2.04 -6.58 2.05
C PHE A 104 -3.38 -5.89 2.27
N GLU A 105 -3.47 -5.13 3.35
CA GLU A 105 -4.56 -4.19 3.58
C GLU A 105 -4.00 -2.77 3.55
N LEU A 106 -4.53 -1.92 2.66
CA LEU A 106 -4.25 -0.49 2.61
C LEU A 106 -5.43 0.26 3.22
N ASN A 107 -5.15 1.03 4.26
CA ASN A 107 -6.10 1.80 5.02
C ASN A 107 -5.92 3.29 4.74
N ILE A 108 -7.00 3.94 4.27
CA ILE A 108 -7.10 5.38 4.07
C ILE A 108 -7.86 5.98 5.25
N LEU A 109 -7.23 6.86 6.00
CA LEU A 109 -7.87 7.62 7.08
C LEU A 109 -7.90 9.10 6.70
N ALA A 110 -9.08 9.69 6.70
CA ALA A 110 -9.31 11.07 6.31
C ALA A 110 -10.34 11.73 7.23
N SER A 111 -10.24 13.05 7.41
CA SER A 111 -11.19 13.80 8.24
C SER A 111 -12.47 14.13 7.49
N THR A 112 -12.40 14.25 6.17
CA THR A 112 -13.56 14.54 5.33
C THR A 112 -13.65 13.53 4.19
N GLN A 113 -14.89 13.24 3.76
CA GLN A 113 -15.14 12.30 2.67
C GLN A 113 -14.44 12.71 1.37
N ASP A 114 -14.40 14.01 1.08
CA ASP A 114 -13.69 14.58 -0.08
C ASP A 114 -12.20 14.19 -0.13
N GLU A 115 -11.47 14.29 1.00
CA GLU A 115 -10.05 13.91 1.04
C GLU A 115 -9.87 12.40 0.80
N GLY A 116 -10.75 11.59 1.40
CA GLY A 116 -10.74 10.14 1.22
C GLY A 116 -11.02 9.73 -0.24
N LEU A 117 -11.99 10.39 -0.88
CA LEU A 117 -12.33 10.17 -2.29
C LEU A 117 -11.19 10.60 -3.21
N GLN A 118 -10.58 11.76 -3.00
CA GLN A 118 -9.43 12.20 -3.80
C GLN A 118 -8.28 11.19 -3.77
N LEU A 119 -8.01 10.57 -2.62
CA LEU A 119 -6.98 9.53 -2.50
C LEU A 119 -7.40 8.23 -3.20
N LEU A 120 -8.65 7.82 -3.03
CA LEU A 120 -9.20 6.64 -3.68
C LEU A 120 -9.16 6.77 -5.21
N GLU A 121 -9.50 7.93 -5.74
CA GLU A 121 -9.48 8.24 -7.18
C GLU A 121 -8.06 8.23 -7.77
N GLN A 122 -7.02 8.48 -6.97
CA GLN A 122 -5.63 8.31 -7.41
C GLN A 122 -5.18 6.84 -7.36
N ILE A 123 -5.76 6.04 -6.48
CA ILE A 123 -5.39 4.63 -6.29
C ILE A 123 -6.04 3.71 -7.31
N LEU A 124 -7.36 3.81 -7.48
CA LEU A 124 -8.13 2.86 -8.28
C LEU A 124 -7.64 2.74 -9.74
N PRO A 125 -7.30 3.84 -10.46
CA PRO A 125 -6.85 3.74 -11.84
C PRO A 125 -5.53 2.98 -12.02
N MET A 126 -4.74 2.81 -10.95
CA MET A 126 -3.49 2.04 -11.01
C MET A 126 -3.74 0.54 -11.24
N PHE A 127 -4.92 0.03 -10.90
CA PHE A 127 -5.26 -1.39 -10.98
C PHE A 127 -6.17 -1.66 -12.18
N GLN A 128 -5.71 -2.47 -13.14
CA GLN A 128 -6.49 -2.83 -14.32
C GLN A 128 -6.45 -4.35 -14.62
N PRO A 129 -7.16 -5.22 -13.89
CA PRO A 129 -7.44 -5.26 -12.44
C PRO A 129 -6.19 -5.58 -11.59
N GLU A 130 -5.05 -5.80 -12.25
CA GLU A 130 -3.75 -6.04 -11.64
C GLU A 130 -2.75 -4.95 -12.03
N TYR A 131 -1.74 -4.76 -11.19
CA TYR A 131 -0.59 -3.90 -11.44
C TYR A 131 0.68 -4.73 -11.24
N THR A 132 1.45 -4.92 -12.30
CA THR A 132 2.65 -5.77 -12.27
C THR A 132 3.88 -4.93 -11.99
N VAL A 133 4.62 -5.30 -10.93
CA VAL A 133 5.89 -4.67 -10.57
C VAL A 133 7.02 -5.64 -10.79
N THR A 134 8.04 -5.19 -11.52
CA THR A 134 9.30 -5.92 -11.65
C THR A 134 10.16 -5.69 -10.40
N ILE A 135 10.38 -6.74 -9.61
CA ILE A 135 11.23 -6.72 -8.43
C ILE A 135 12.59 -7.30 -8.80
N LYS A 136 13.67 -6.55 -8.53
CA LYS A 136 15.04 -7.05 -8.65
C LYS A 136 15.40 -7.80 -7.36
N ASP A 137 15.25 -9.11 -7.37
CA ASP A 137 15.42 -9.95 -6.17
C ASP A 137 16.88 -10.11 -5.78
N ILE A 138 17.75 -10.43 -6.75
CA ILE A 138 19.19 -10.60 -6.52
C ILE A 138 19.96 -9.84 -7.60
N PRO A 139 20.36 -8.58 -7.34
CA PRO A 139 21.08 -7.75 -8.29
C PRO A 139 22.36 -8.42 -8.82
N ASP A 140 23.09 -9.13 -7.95
CA ASP A 140 24.32 -9.83 -8.30
C ASP A 140 24.11 -10.95 -9.32
N MET A 141 22.92 -11.55 -9.33
CA MET A 141 22.52 -12.60 -10.27
C MET A 141 21.68 -12.09 -11.44
N ASP A 142 21.38 -10.80 -11.50
CA ASP A 142 20.47 -10.17 -12.47
C ASP A 142 19.10 -10.86 -12.53
N ILE A 143 18.64 -11.37 -11.39
CA ILE A 143 17.33 -12.03 -11.29
C ILE A 143 16.28 -10.96 -10.99
N SER A 144 15.38 -10.78 -11.96
CA SER A 144 14.19 -9.94 -11.83
C SER A 144 12.94 -10.81 -11.90
N THR A 145 11.98 -10.54 -11.05
CA THR A 145 10.71 -11.26 -10.97
C THR A 145 9.57 -10.26 -11.14
N ASP A 146 8.71 -10.51 -12.12
CA ASP A 146 7.48 -9.76 -12.31
C ASP A 146 6.43 -10.27 -11.31
N THR A 147 5.99 -9.39 -10.42
CA THR A 147 5.02 -9.70 -9.36
C THR A 147 3.73 -8.95 -9.64
N PRO A 148 2.63 -9.64 -9.99
CA PRO A 148 1.33 -9.01 -10.13
C PRO A 148 0.75 -8.68 -8.75
N ILE A 149 0.20 -7.48 -8.61
CA ILE A 149 -0.55 -7.04 -7.44
C ILE A 149 -2.00 -6.86 -7.88
N VAL A 150 -2.90 -7.66 -7.30
CA VAL A 150 -4.32 -7.67 -7.65
C VAL A 150 -5.11 -6.93 -6.58
N LEU A 151 -5.99 -6.02 -7.00
CA LEU A 151 -6.95 -5.39 -6.10
C LEU A 151 -8.15 -6.34 -5.90
N GLU A 152 -8.22 -6.97 -4.73
CA GLU A 152 -9.27 -7.95 -4.41
C GLU A 152 -10.61 -7.29 -4.08
N SER A 153 -10.59 -6.25 -3.24
CA SER A 153 -11.81 -5.56 -2.83
C SER A 153 -11.53 -4.16 -2.30
N VAL A 154 -12.57 -3.33 -2.26
CA VAL A 154 -12.56 -1.99 -1.67
C VAL A 154 -13.76 -1.90 -0.73
N THR A 155 -13.50 -1.57 0.53
CA THR A 155 -14.56 -1.39 1.54
C THR A 155 -14.50 0.03 2.07
N LEU A 156 -15.64 0.73 2.02
CA LEU A 156 -15.83 2.05 2.63
C LEU A 156 -16.43 1.86 4.02
N ASN A 157 -15.80 2.46 5.04
CA ASN A 157 -16.35 2.52 6.39
C ASN A 157 -16.47 3.97 6.85
N ASP A 158 -17.64 4.35 7.33
CA ASP A 158 -17.94 5.69 7.87
C ASP A 158 -18.32 5.52 9.35
N ASP A 159 -17.30 5.49 10.21
CA ASP A 159 -17.48 5.40 11.67
C ASP A 159 -17.78 6.81 12.20
N TYR A 160 -19.05 7.11 12.43
CA TYR A 160 -19.51 8.40 12.93
C TYR A 160 -19.73 8.37 14.45
N GLU A 161 -18.86 9.00 15.22
CA GLU A 161 -19.01 9.22 16.67
C GLU A 161 -19.62 10.60 17.01
N GLY A 162 -20.67 11.01 16.29
CA GLY A 162 -21.38 12.28 16.54
C GLY A 162 -22.82 12.08 17.02
N ASP A 163 -23.22 12.80 18.07
CA ASP A 163 -24.61 12.89 18.53
C ASP A 163 -25.53 13.39 17.39
N LEU A 164 -26.64 12.69 17.17
CA LEU A 164 -27.55 12.80 16.01
C LEU A 164 -28.33 14.13 15.90
N VAL A 165 -28.01 15.14 16.72
CA VAL A 165 -28.86 16.33 16.88
C VAL A 165 -28.65 17.40 15.80
N THR A 166 -27.55 17.38 15.04
CA THR A 166 -27.30 18.40 14.00
C THR A 166 -27.12 17.81 12.62
N ARG A 167 -28.27 17.50 12.00
CA ARG A 167 -28.59 17.45 10.56
C ARG A 167 -27.44 17.11 9.58
N ARG A 168 -27.54 15.92 8.97
CA ARG A 168 -27.01 15.64 7.63
C ARG A 168 -27.97 16.18 6.56
N ALA A 169 -27.40 16.72 5.49
CA ALA A 169 -27.99 16.65 4.15
C ALA A 169 -26.86 16.42 3.14
N ILE A 170 -26.78 15.19 2.63
CA ILE A 170 -26.23 14.92 1.30
C ILE A 170 -27.33 14.13 0.60
N ILE A 171 -27.90 14.72 -0.45
CA ILE A 171 -28.88 14.09 -1.34
C ILE A 171 -28.17 13.97 -2.68
N TYR A 172 -28.31 12.78 -3.28
CA TYR A 172 -27.62 12.25 -4.48
C TYR A 172 -27.21 13.27 -5.54
#